data_AF-A0A126RTE0-F1
#
_entry.id   AF-A0A126RTE0-F1
#
_cell.length_a   1.000
_cell.length_b   1.000
_cell.length_c   1.000
_cell.angle_alpha   90.00
_cell.angle_beta   90.00
_cell.angle_gamma   90.00
#
_symmetry.space_group_name_H-M   'P 1'
#
loop_
_entity.id
_entity.type
_entity.pdbx_description
1 polymer ?
#
loop_
_entity_poly.entity_id
_entity_poly.type
_entity_poly.pdbx_seq_one_letter_code
_entity_poly.pdbx_strand_id
1 'polypeptide(L)'
;MRRTGNESGNTGCHILFAGASTDPGYAPFSTTEGQPILTVADKSAGPTGAMIEFVRQSGRVRFQINDGAARAHGLRISSKLLGLAIAVDRK
;
A
#
# COMPACT_ATOMS: atom_id res chain seq x y z
N MET A 1 -8.99 -13.47 -4.31
CA MET A 1 -8.99 -12.04 -3.95
C MET A 1 -10.24 -11.78 -3.11
N ARG A 2 -10.10 -11.44 -1.82
CA ARG A 2 -11.24 -11.15 -0.94
C ARG A 2 -11.47 -9.64 -0.94
N ARG A 3 -12.70 -9.19 -1.16
CA ARG A 3 -13.07 -7.79 -0.91
C ARG A 3 -13.44 -7.67 0.57
N THR A 4 -12.66 -6.90 1.33
CA THR A 4 -12.95 -6.63 2.73
C THR A 4 -13.96 -5.49 2.82
N GLY A 5 -15.02 -5.68 3.60
CA GLY A 5 -15.89 -4.58 4.04
C GLY A 5 -15.20 -3.77 5.15
N ASN A 6 -15.84 -2.69 5.58
CA ASN A 6 -15.25 -1.74 6.54
C ASN A 6 -15.04 -2.33 7.96
N GLU A 7 -15.62 -3.51 8.27
CA GLU A 7 -15.87 -3.91 9.67
C GLU A 7 -15.54 -5.38 10.01
N SER A 8 -14.66 -6.05 9.26
CA SER A 8 -14.32 -7.44 9.60
C SER A 8 -12.84 -7.67 9.44
N GLY A 9 -12.20 -8.09 10.54
CA GLY A 9 -10.77 -8.22 10.68
C GLY A 9 -10.05 -8.74 9.44
N ASN A 10 -8.86 -8.19 9.22
CA ASN A 10 -7.98 -8.56 8.11
C ASN A 10 -7.30 -9.92 8.31
N THR A 11 -7.92 -10.85 9.03
CA THR A 11 -7.40 -12.20 9.29
C THR A 11 -7.12 -12.90 7.96
N GLY A 12 -5.85 -13.25 7.73
CA GLY A 12 -5.37 -13.88 6.48
C GLY A 12 -5.15 -12.92 5.30
N CYS A 13 -5.31 -11.61 5.48
CA CYS A 13 -4.93 -10.61 4.49
C CYS A 13 -3.43 -10.34 4.58
N HIS A 14 -2.71 -10.47 3.46
CA HIS A 14 -1.28 -10.13 3.38
C HIS A 14 -1.02 -8.87 2.56
N ILE A 15 -1.96 -8.51 1.68
CA ILE A 15 -1.89 -7.34 0.80
C ILE A 15 -3.26 -6.69 0.77
N LEU A 16 -3.33 -5.43 1.19
CA LEU A 16 -4.52 -4.59 1.10
C LEU A 16 -4.32 -3.57 -0.03
N PHE A 17 -5.11 -3.71 -1.09
CA PHE A 17 -5.20 -2.69 -2.13
C PHE A 17 -6.40 -1.79 -1.87
N ALA A 18 -6.18 -0.47 -1.87
CA ALA A 18 -7.23 0.53 -1.73
C ALA A 18 -7.34 1.38 -3.00
N GLY A 19 -8.56 1.42 -3.56
CA GLY A 19 -8.90 2.24 -4.71
C GLY A 19 -9.48 3.60 -4.32
N ALA A 20 -9.92 4.35 -5.32
CA ALA A 20 -10.61 5.63 -5.12
C ALA A 20 -11.89 5.47 -4.28
N SER A 21 -12.18 6.47 -3.45
CA SER A 21 -13.41 6.58 -2.69
C SER A 21 -13.90 8.03 -2.69
N THR A 22 -15.22 8.21 -2.67
CA THR A 22 -15.87 9.52 -2.51
C THR A 22 -16.16 9.85 -1.05
N ASP A 23 -15.91 8.92 -0.12
CA ASP A 23 -16.11 9.12 1.31
C ASP A 23 -14.98 9.98 1.91
N PRO A 24 -15.28 11.15 2.50
CA PRO A 24 -14.29 12.02 3.15
C PRO A 24 -13.55 11.34 4.32
N GLY A 25 -14.16 10.35 4.96
CA GLY A 25 -13.59 9.59 6.08
C GLY A 25 -12.78 8.36 5.64
N TYR A 26 -12.55 8.18 4.34
CA TYR A 26 -11.92 6.97 3.83
C TYR A 26 -10.45 6.84 4.24
N ALA A 27 -10.20 6.07 5.30
CA ALA A 27 -8.88 5.78 5.84
C ALA A 27 -8.61 4.25 5.90
N PRO A 28 -8.53 3.56 4.75
CA PRO A 28 -8.52 2.09 4.70
C PRO A 28 -7.29 1.45 5.34
N PHE A 29 -6.19 2.21 5.47
CA PHE A 29 -4.94 1.70 6.03
C PHE A 29 -4.87 1.77 7.56
N SER A 30 -5.76 2.52 8.21
CA SER A 30 -5.79 2.65 9.68
C SER A 30 -5.97 1.29 10.37
N THR A 31 -6.74 0.39 9.77
CA THR A 31 -6.99 -0.96 10.28
C THR A 31 -5.82 -1.93 10.09
N THR A 32 -4.73 -1.49 9.43
CA THR A 32 -3.53 -2.31 9.18
C THR A 32 -2.39 -2.03 10.14
N GLU A 33 -2.53 -1.03 11.02
CA GLU A 33 -1.54 -0.71 12.03
C GLU A 33 -1.24 -1.93 12.92
N GLY A 34 0.05 -2.18 13.16
CA GLY A 34 0.52 -3.32 13.94
C GLY A 34 0.36 -4.69 13.29
N GLN A 35 -0.16 -4.77 12.06
CA GLN A 35 -0.31 -6.03 11.32
C GLN A 35 0.65 -6.09 10.13
N PRO A 36 1.20 -7.29 9.80
CA PRO A 36 2.09 -7.50 8.66
C PRO A 36 1.30 -7.54 7.34
N ILE A 37 0.63 -6.44 7.02
CA ILE A 37 -0.20 -6.27 5.82
C ILE A 37 0.44 -5.21 4.93
N LEU A 38 0.80 -5.60 3.72
CA LEU A 38 1.34 -4.67 2.72
C LEU A 38 0.20 -3.81 2.16
N THR A 39 0.30 -2.50 2.29
CA THR A 39 -0.69 -1.56 1.74
C THR A 39 -0.29 -1.08 0.36
N VAL A 40 -1.25 -1.05 -0.55
CA VAL A 40 -1.06 -0.64 -1.95
C VAL A 40 -2.17 0.30 -2.39
N ALA A 41 -1.85 1.39 -3.08
CA ALA A 41 -2.83 2.28 -3.70
C ALA A 41 -2.31 2.83 -5.04
N ASP A 42 -3.23 3.37 -5.83
CA ASP A 42 -2.88 4.24 -6.96
C ASP A 42 -2.58 5.65 -6.44
N LYS A 43 -1.43 6.24 -6.79
CA LYS A 43 -1.05 7.58 -6.33
C LYS A 43 -2.00 8.68 -6.83
N SER A 44 -2.58 8.50 -8.01
CA SER A 44 -3.39 9.52 -8.69
C SER A 44 -4.86 9.50 -8.29
N ALA A 45 -5.35 8.34 -7.84
CA ALA A 45 -6.78 8.13 -7.59
C ALA A 45 -7.08 7.48 -6.23
N GLY A 46 -6.10 6.83 -5.60
CA GLY A 46 -6.27 6.12 -4.34
C GLY A 46 -6.02 6.99 -3.11
N PRO A 47 -6.24 6.43 -1.92
CA PRO A 47 -5.93 7.07 -0.66
C PRO A 47 -4.41 7.18 -0.46
N THR A 48 -3.98 8.23 0.22
CA THR A 48 -2.57 8.48 0.54
C THR A 48 -2.05 7.55 1.64
N GLY A 49 -0.73 7.38 1.73
CA GLY A 49 -0.09 6.68 2.85
C GLY A 49 0.05 5.17 2.66
N ALA A 50 -0.17 4.66 1.44
CA ALA A 50 0.18 3.28 1.11
C ALA A 50 1.70 3.08 1.13
N MET A 51 2.16 1.89 1.52
CA MET A 51 3.56 1.51 1.43
C MET A 51 4.03 1.39 -0.01
N ILE A 52 3.15 0.95 -0.92
CA ILE A 52 3.41 0.93 -2.36
C ILE A 52 2.37 1.79 -3.07
N GLU A 53 2.86 2.80 -3.78
CA GLU A 53 2.03 3.66 -4.61
C GLU A 53 2.29 3.38 -6.08
N PHE A 54 1.25 2.97 -6.81
CA PHE A 54 1.31 2.85 -8.26
C PHE A 54 1.30 4.23 -8.91
N VAL A 55 2.18 4.39 -9.88
CA VAL A 55 2.33 5.63 -10.66
C VAL A 55 2.35 5.28 -12.14
N ARG A 56 1.70 6.12 -12.95
CA ARG A 56 1.68 5.96 -14.41
C ARG A 56 2.82 6.78 -14.98
N GLN A 57 3.76 6.13 -15.66
CA GLN A 57 4.89 6.79 -16.32
C GLN A 57 5.02 6.23 -17.75
N SER A 58 4.91 7.11 -18.74
CA SER A 58 5.04 6.77 -20.17
C SER A 58 4.13 5.60 -20.59
N GLY A 59 2.87 5.61 -20.15
CA GLY A 59 1.89 4.57 -20.47
C GLY A 59 2.08 3.24 -19.75
N ARG A 60 3.05 3.13 -18.83
CA ARG A 60 3.30 1.92 -18.03
C ARG A 60 3.06 2.19 -16.54
N VAL A 61 2.63 1.16 -15.82
CA VAL A 61 2.57 1.18 -14.36
C VAL A 61 3.99 1.00 -13.81
N ARG A 62 4.37 1.90 -12.93
CA ARG A 62 5.56 1.86 -12.08
C ARG A 62 5.11 1.93 -10.62
N PHE A 63 6.06 1.87 -9.70
CA PHE A 63 5.75 1.98 -8.28
C PHE A 63 6.80 2.79 -7.52
N GLN A 64 6.32 3.53 -6.53
CA GLN A 64 7.10 4.11 -5.46
C GLN A 64 6.91 3.25 -4.22
N ILE A 65 7.96 3.11 -3.40
CA ILE A 65 7.91 2.26 -2.21
C ILE A 65 8.36 3.06 -0.99
N ASN A 66 7.58 3.02 0.08
CA ASN A 66 8.01 3.43 1.41
C ASN A 66 8.46 2.18 2.21
N ASP A 67 9.77 1.89 2.13
CA ASP A 67 10.42 0.79 2.84
C ASP A 67 10.48 1.04 4.35
N GLY A 68 10.53 2.30 4.78
CA GLY A 68 10.46 2.68 6.20
C GLY A 68 9.12 2.26 6.83
N ALA A 69 8.01 2.63 6.19
CA ALA A 69 6.66 2.23 6.59
C ALA A 69 6.48 0.71 6.56
N ALA A 70 6.99 0.03 5.52
CA ALA A 70 6.93 -1.43 5.45
C ALA A 70 7.63 -2.09 6.65
N ARG A 71 8.83 -1.62 7.01
CA ARG A 71 9.57 -2.12 8.20
C ARG A 71 8.82 -1.86 9.50
N ALA A 72 8.20 -0.68 9.64
CA ALA A 72 7.39 -0.35 10.82
C ALA A 72 6.20 -1.31 11.01
N HIS A 73 5.66 -1.86 9.92
CA HIS A 73 4.64 -2.92 9.94
C HIS A 73 5.20 -4.35 10.04
N GLY A 74 6.50 -4.50 10.31
CA GLY A 74 7.16 -5.81 10.41
C GLY A 74 7.36 -6.52 9.07
N LEU A 75 7.25 -5.80 7.95
CA LEU A 75 7.47 -6.35 6.61
C LEU A 75 8.91 -6.14 6.16
N ARG A 76 9.43 -7.12 5.40
CA ARG A 76 10.69 -7.01 4.68
C ARG A 76 10.43 -7.03 3.18
N ILE A 77 10.69 -5.91 2.52
CA ILE A 77 10.63 -5.83 1.07
C ILE A 77 11.95 -6.35 0.48
N SER A 78 11.86 -7.27 -0.48
CA SER A 78 13.04 -7.83 -1.13
C SER A 78 13.83 -6.74 -1.88
N SER A 79 15.16 -6.82 -1.84
CA SER A 79 16.05 -5.93 -2.61
C SER A 79 15.75 -5.97 -4.10
N LYS A 80 15.31 -7.12 -4.63
CA LYS A 80 14.88 -7.28 -6.03
C LYS A 80 13.68 -6.41 -6.37
N LEU A 81 12.67 -6.32 -5.48
CA LEU A 81 11.51 -5.45 -5.71
C LEU A 81 11.90 -3.97 -5.55
N LEU A 82 12.71 -3.63 -4.55
CA LEU A 82 13.20 -2.25 -4.36
C LEU A 82 13.98 -1.75 -5.58
N GLY A 83 14.78 -2.61 -6.24
CA GLY A 83 15.51 -2.26 -7.45
C GLY A 83 14.64 -1.99 -8.69
N LEU A 84 13.37 -2.36 -8.67
CA LEU A 84 12.41 -2.08 -9.73
C LEU A 84 11.59 -0.79 -9.47
N ALA A 85 11.62 -0.27 -8.24
CA ALA A 85 10.89 0.92 -7.86
C ALA A 85 11.53 2.18 -8.48
N ILE A 86 10.71 3.16 -8.85
CA ILE A 86 11.22 4.42 -9.38
C ILE A 86 11.66 5.38 -8.26
N ALA A 87 11.21 5.14 -7.03
CA ALA A 87 11.64 5.85 -5.83
C ALA A 87 11.45 4.94 -4.61
N VAL A 88 12.35 5.07 -3.63
CA VAL A 88 12.30 4.33 -2.36
C VAL A 88 12.49 5.32 -1.21
N ASP A 89 11.48 5.46 -0.36
CA ASP A 89 11.60 6.11 0.95
C ASP A 89 12.04 5.08 2.01
N ARG A 90 12.95 5.50 2.89
CA ARG A 90 13.54 4.64 3.93
C ARG A 90 13.47 5.28 5.33
N LYS A 91 12.92 6.49 5.45
CA LYS A 91 12.82 7.20 6.73
C LYS A 91 11.77 6.59 7.65
#